data_AF-A0A7K6T912-F1
#
_entry.id   AF-A0A7K6T912-F1
#
_cell.length_a   1.000
_cell.length_b   1.000
_cell.length_c   1.000
_cell.angle_alpha   90.00
_cell.angle_beta   90.00
_cell.angle_gamma   90.00
#
_symmetry.space_group_name_H-M   'P 1'
#
loop_
_entity.id
_entity.type
_entity.pdbx_description
1 polymer ?
#
loop_
_entity_poly.entity_id
_entity_poly.type
_entity_poly.pdbx_seq_one_letter_code
_entity_poly.pdbx_strand_id
1 'polypeptide(L)'
;MEEHWAPEEGAGEPLVHRLHQEGLGGPLRWLQTCLRRTAGDREEDGVSHPVPLVPLTEENEDAMENRRFRALLRQLGLRPPASEQESFWRIPAALTPQQLRRAAASIAHRGPDPPGSPQGLPASPGCPQDVDAAPSPPAGAEPAPAAPGSEEDEAEEPQPPGRRKRVRRVEEEEEE
;
A
#
# COMPACT_ATOMS: atom_id res chain seq x y z
N MET A 1 6.38 -7.19 -26.43
CA MET A 1 6.05 -5.81 -26.83
C MET A 1 5.85 -5.04 -25.54
N GLU A 2 6.89 -4.36 -25.05
CA GLU A 2 6.76 -3.47 -23.91
C GLU A 2 6.08 -2.20 -24.44
N GLU A 3 4.79 -2.05 -24.18
CA GLU A 3 4.08 -0.80 -24.39
C GLU A 3 4.73 0.25 -23.48
N HIS A 4 5.65 1.03 -24.04
CA HIS A 4 6.35 2.10 -23.34
C HIS A 4 5.33 3.20 -23.02
N TRP A 5 4.66 3.06 -21.89
CA TRP A 5 3.71 4.05 -21.41
C TRP A 5 4.45 5.33 -21.03
N ALA A 6 4.22 6.39 -21.80
CA ALA A 6 4.69 7.75 -21.52
C ALA A 6 3.46 8.68 -21.52
N PRO A 7 2.94 9.09 -20.36
CA PRO A 7 1.87 10.08 -20.33
C PRO A 7 2.43 11.44 -20.75
N GLU A 8 1.68 12.15 -21.59
CA GLU A 8 1.86 13.59 -21.79
C GLU A 8 1.74 14.29 -20.43
N GLU A 9 2.69 15.16 -20.07
CA GLU A 9 2.65 15.92 -18.81
C GLU A 9 1.30 16.67 -18.69
N GLY A 10 0.53 16.37 -17.64
CA GLY A 10 -0.80 16.96 -17.41
C GLY A 10 -1.98 16.15 -17.98
N ALA A 11 -1.74 15.00 -18.60
CA ALA A 11 -2.82 14.08 -18.99
C ALA A 11 -3.60 13.62 -17.75
N GLY A 12 -4.86 14.06 -17.66
CA GLY A 12 -5.77 13.70 -16.56
C GLY A 12 -6.14 14.84 -15.63
N GLU A 13 -5.45 15.98 -15.63
CA GLU A 13 -5.83 17.18 -14.87
C GLU A 13 -7.31 17.59 -14.99
N PRO A 14 -7.90 17.72 -16.21
CA PRO A 14 -9.31 18.08 -16.33
C PRO A 14 -10.26 17.01 -15.78
N LEU A 15 -9.85 15.74 -15.82
CA LEU A 15 -10.61 14.63 -15.23
C LEU A 15 -10.51 14.65 -13.71
N VAL A 16 -9.32 14.87 -13.16
CA VAL A 16 -9.09 15.01 -11.72
C VAL A 16 -9.93 16.16 -11.16
N HIS A 17 -9.91 17.33 -11.80
CA HIS A 17 -10.68 18.48 -11.36
C HIS A 17 -12.20 18.19 -11.37
N ARG A 18 -12.69 17.56 -12.44
CA ARG A 18 -14.11 17.19 -12.55
C ARG A 18 -14.52 16.14 -11.50
N LEU A 19 -13.69 15.13 -11.27
CA LEU A 19 -13.95 14.09 -10.27
C LEU A 19 -14.00 14.67 -8.84
N HIS A 20 -13.18 15.68 -8.53
CA HIS A 20 -13.31 16.42 -7.27
C HIS A 20 -14.65 17.15 -7.15
N GLN A 21 -15.12 17.81 -8.21
CA GLN A 21 -16.43 18.49 -8.21
C GLN A 21 -17.60 17.49 -8.05
N GLU A 22 -17.42 16.26 -8.50
CA GLU A 22 -18.39 15.16 -8.36
C GLU A 22 -18.36 14.51 -6.97
N GLY A 23 -17.49 14.97 -6.06
CA GLY A 23 -17.38 14.43 -4.71
C GLY A 23 -16.44 13.23 -4.56
N LEU A 24 -15.73 12.81 -5.61
CA LEU A 24 -14.79 11.68 -5.57
C LEU A 24 -13.43 12.04 -4.94
N GLY A 25 -13.39 13.02 -4.05
CA GLY A 25 -12.16 13.44 -3.37
C GLY A 25 -11.55 12.33 -2.51
N GLY A 26 -12.38 11.53 -1.84
CA GLY A 26 -11.95 10.34 -1.08
C GLY A 26 -11.25 9.30 -1.96
N PRO A 27 -11.91 8.79 -3.02
CA PRO A 27 -11.33 7.85 -3.96
C PRO A 27 -10.07 8.34 -4.67
N LEU A 28 -10.00 9.63 -5.01
CA LEU A 28 -8.79 10.22 -5.59
C LEU A 28 -7.63 10.21 -4.59
N ARG A 29 -7.87 10.52 -3.31
CA ARG A 29 -6.85 10.41 -2.25
C ARG A 29 -6.44 8.96 -2.00
N TRP A 30 -7.38 8.02 -2.04
CA TRP A 30 -7.09 6.60 -1.95
C TRP A 30 -6.14 6.16 -3.08
N LEU A 31 -6.50 6.46 -4.33
CA LEU A 31 -5.67 6.15 -5.49
C LEU A 31 -4.27 6.78 -5.39
N GLN A 32 -4.19 8.04 -4.99
CA GLN A 32 -2.92 8.72 -4.72
C GLN A 32 -2.07 7.96 -3.70
N THR A 33 -2.69 7.49 -2.61
CA THR A 33 -2.01 6.73 -1.56
C THR A 33 -1.50 5.39 -2.09
N CYS A 34 -2.31 4.67 -2.86
CA CYS A 34 -1.90 3.42 -3.51
C CYS A 34 -0.66 3.62 -4.38
N LEU A 35 -0.66 4.64 -5.25
CA LEU A 35 0.47 4.94 -6.13
C LEU A 35 1.75 5.28 -5.34
N ARG A 36 1.63 6.09 -4.29
CA ARG A 36 2.78 6.46 -3.43
C ARG A 36 3.35 5.27 -2.67
N ARG A 37 2.48 4.42 -2.11
CA ARG A 37 2.91 3.20 -1.41
C ARG A 37 3.64 2.25 -2.35
N THR A 38 3.03 1.93 -3.49
CA THR A 38 3.67 1.06 -4.50
C THR A 38 5.00 1.63 -5.02
N ALA A 39 5.15 2.95 -5.10
CA ALA A 39 6.44 3.55 -5.42
C ALA A 39 7.49 3.30 -4.32
N GLY A 40 7.12 3.49 -3.05
CA GLY A 40 7.98 3.21 -1.89
C GLY A 40 8.37 1.74 -1.81
N ASP A 41 7.39 0.82 -1.90
CA ASP A 41 7.62 -0.62 -1.85
C ASP A 41 8.64 -1.06 -2.92
N ARG A 42 8.52 -0.53 -4.15
CA ARG A 42 9.45 -0.84 -5.24
C ARG A 42 10.86 -0.28 -5.03
N GLU A 43 10.99 0.86 -4.35
CA GLU A 43 12.29 1.45 -4.02
C GLU A 43 12.97 0.69 -2.87
N GLU A 44 12.20 0.14 -1.93
CA GLU A 44 12.68 -0.64 -0.79
C GLU A 44 13.07 -2.07 -1.22
N ASP A 45 12.20 -2.77 -1.93
CA ASP A 45 12.39 -4.18 -2.29
C ASP A 45 13.32 -4.37 -3.50
N GLY A 46 13.48 -3.33 -4.34
CA GLY A 46 14.22 -3.41 -5.60
C GLY A 46 13.55 -4.29 -6.68
N VAL A 47 12.35 -4.81 -6.41
CA VAL A 47 11.58 -5.68 -7.31
C VAL A 47 10.29 -4.98 -7.73
N SER A 48 9.94 -5.08 -9.01
CA SER A 48 8.70 -4.52 -9.55
C SER A 48 7.77 -5.63 -10.04
N HIS A 49 6.70 -5.89 -9.29
CA HIS A 49 5.60 -6.78 -9.70
C HIS A 49 4.30 -5.99 -9.92
N PRO A 50 3.33 -6.52 -10.70
CA PRO A 50 2.01 -5.91 -10.81
C PRO A 50 1.30 -5.90 -9.45
N VAL A 51 0.65 -4.79 -9.10
CA VAL A 51 -0.05 -4.62 -7.82
C VAL A 51 -1.54 -4.43 -8.07
N PRO A 52 -2.44 -5.23 -7.45
CA PRO A 52 -3.87 -5.05 -7.59
C PRO A 52 -4.38 -3.83 -6.79
N LEU A 53 -5.28 -3.05 -7.38
CA LEU A 53 -6.07 -2.05 -6.67
C LEU A 53 -7.31 -2.72 -6.09
N VAL A 54 -7.30 -2.91 -4.78
CA VAL A 54 -8.40 -3.50 -4.04
C VAL A 54 -9.14 -2.38 -3.30
N PRO A 55 -10.36 -1.98 -3.75
CA PRO A 55 -11.18 -1.05 -3.00
C PRO A 55 -11.71 -1.75 -1.74
N LEU A 56 -11.40 -1.20 -0.57
CA LEU A 56 -11.77 -1.78 0.73
C LEU A 56 -12.90 -1.01 1.42
N THR A 57 -13.50 -0.05 0.72
CA THR A 57 -14.61 0.77 1.20
C THR A 57 -15.63 0.92 0.08
N GLU A 58 -16.91 1.03 0.45
CA GLU A 58 -18.01 1.23 -0.50
C GLU A 58 -17.76 2.44 -1.41
N GLU A 59 -17.32 3.56 -0.85
CA GLU A 59 -16.98 4.77 -1.61
C GLU A 59 -15.93 4.50 -2.72
N ASN A 60 -14.93 3.66 -2.45
CA ASN A 60 -13.92 3.29 -3.43
C ASN A 60 -14.46 2.29 -4.45
N GLU A 61 -15.30 1.34 -4.03
CA GLU A 61 -15.98 0.40 -4.94
C GLU A 61 -16.86 1.15 -5.95
N ASP A 62 -17.72 2.06 -5.47
CA ASP A 62 -18.56 2.93 -6.29
C ASP A 62 -17.72 3.75 -7.29
N ALA A 63 -16.58 4.28 -6.83
CA ALA A 63 -15.66 5.00 -7.71
C ALA A 63 -15.09 4.11 -8.81
N MET A 64 -14.84 2.82 -8.55
CA MET A 64 -14.36 1.87 -9.55
C MET A 64 -15.43 1.56 -10.63
N GLU A 65 -16.71 1.78 -10.33
CA GLU A 65 -17.79 1.69 -11.32
C GLU A 65 -17.94 2.98 -12.16
N ASN A 66 -17.52 4.12 -11.62
CA ASN A 66 -17.59 5.41 -12.30
C ASN A 66 -16.74 5.43 -13.59
N ARG A 67 -17.37 5.81 -14.73
CA ARG A 67 -16.71 5.81 -16.05
C ARG A 67 -15.56 6.81 -16.13
N ARG A 68 -15.67 7.98 -15.50
CA ARG A 68 -14.64 9.03 -15.50
C ARG A 68 -13.46 8.63 -14.61
N PHE A 69 -13.72 8.00 -13.47
CA PHE A 69 -12.69 7.48 -12.60
C PHE A 69 -11.89 6.38 -13.30
N ARG A 70 -12.56 5.42 -13.95
CA ARG A 70 -11.89 4.41 -14.80
C ARG A 70 -11.14 5.01 -15.99
N ALA A 71 -11.63 6.10 -16.57
CA ALA A 71 -10.90 6.81 -17.62
C ALA A 71 -9.61 7.44 -17.08
N LEU A 72 -9.65 8.03 -15.88
CA LEU A 72 -8.46 8.52 -15.18
C LEU A 72 -7.48 7.37 -14.92
N LEU A 73 -7.92 6.21 -14.42
CA LEU A 73 -7.04 5.05 -14.20
C LEU A 73 -6.26 4.66 -15.46
N ARG A 74 -6.93 4.62 -16.63
CA ARG A 74 -6.26 4.35 -17.92
C ARG A 74 -5.27 5.44 -18.29
N GLN A 75 -5.63 6.71 -18.08
CA GLN A 75 -4.75 7.86 -18.32
C GLN A 75 -3.56 7.93 -17.37
N LEU A 76 -3.57 7.20 -16.26
CA LEU A 76 -2.43 7.05 -15.36
C LEU A 76 -1.60 5.79 -15.68
N GLY A 77 -1.99 5.03 -16.70
CA GLY A 77 -1.32 3.81 -17.13
C GLY A 77 -1.73 2.56 -16.36
N LEU A 78 -2.78 2.61 -15.54
CA LEU A 78 -3.31 1.42 -14.88
C LEU A 78 -4.11 0.57 -15.86
N ARG A 79 -4.03 -0.74 -15.65
CA ARG A 79 -4.68 -1.72 -16.53
C ARG A 79 -5.99 -2.20 -15.91
N PRO A 80 -7.08 -2.26 -16.70
CA PRO A 80 -8.30 -2.93 -16.25
C PRO A 80 -8.04 -4.43 -16.05
N PRO A 81 -8.91 -5.12 -15.30
CA PRO A 81 -8.89 -6.58 -15.27
C PRO A 81 -8.98 -7.15 -16.70
N ALA A 82 -8.14 -8.14 -17.00
CA ALA A 82 -7.93 -8.63 -18.37
C ALA A 82 -9.09 -9.48 -18.91
N SER A 83 -9.85 -10.15 -18.04
CA SER A 83 -11.01 -10.96 -18.38
C SER A 83 -11.86 -11.20 -17.13
N GLU A 84 -12.91 -12.02 -17.23
CA GLU A 84 -13.72 -12.45 -16.07
C GLU A 84 -12.93 -13.21 -14.99
N GLN A 85 -11.71 -13.67 -15.29
CA GLN A 85 -10.83 -14.29 -14.31
C GLN A 85 -10.14 -13.29 -13.38
N GLU A 86 -10.05 -12.01 -13.76
CA GLU A 86 -9.48 -10.95 -12.92
C GLU A 86 -10.59 -10.00 -12.46
N SER A 87 -10.58 -9.65 -11.17
CA SER A 87 -11.59 -8.75 -10.60
C SER A 87 -11.05 -7.32 -10.40
N PHE A 88 -9.73 -7.16 -10.28
CA PHE A 88 -9.12 -5.91 -9.85
C PHE A 88 -8.34 -5.22 -10.96
N TRP A 89 -8.35 -3.88 -10.94
CA TRP A 89 -7.42 -3.09 -11.73
C TRP A 89 -6.00 -3.29 -11.20
N ARG A 90 -4.99 -3.09 -12.06
CA ARG A 90 -3.59 -3.28 -11.67
C ARG A 90 -2.74 -2.05 -11.98
N ILE A 91 -1.81 -1.77 -11.06
CA ILE A 91 -0.62 -0.98 -11.31
C ILE A 91 0.41 -1.89 -11.99
N PRO A 92 0.76 -1.66 -13.27
CA PRO A 92 1.71 -2.51 -13.98
C PRO A 92 3.10 -2.49 -13.36
N ALA A 93 3.85 -3.58 -13.50
CA ALA A 93 5.26 -3.66 -13.12
C ALA A 93 6.13 -2.63 -13.87
N ALA A 94 5.77 -2.32 -15.12
CA ALA A 94 6.52 -1.40 -15.97
C ALA A 94 6.49 0.07 -15.49
N LEU A 95 5.56 0.46 -14.62
CA LEU A 95 5.53 1.84 -14.09
C LEU A 95 6.65 2.04 -13.07
N THR A 96 7.62 2.90 -13.36
CA THR A 96 8.71 3.16 -12.43
C THR A 96 8.24 3.91 -11.18
N PRO A 97 8.96 3.82 -10.04
CA PRO A 97 8.63 4.60 -8.85
C PRO A 97 8.48 6.10 -9.14
N GLN A 98 9.33 6.66 -10.01
CA GLN A 98 9.23 8.06 -10.44
C GLN A 98 7.95 8.35 -11.23
N GLN A 99 7.52 7.45 -12.12
CA GLN A 99 6.24 7.59 -12.84
C GLN A 99 5.05 7.53 -11.87
N LEU A 100 5.07 6.60 -10.91
CA LEU A 100 4.03 6.48 -9.90
C LEU A 100 3.94 7.73 -9.01
N ARG A 101 5.08 8.29 -8.59
CA ARG A 101 5.14 9.54 -7.81
C ARG A 101 4.58 10.73 -8.60
N ARG A 102 4.91 10.85 -9.90
CA ARG A 102 4.35 11.88 -10.79
C ARG A 102 2.84 11.73 -10.95
N ALA A 103 2.37 10.53 -11.24
CA ALA A 103 0.93 10.21 -11.33
C ALA A 103 0.18 10.54 -10.02
N ALA A 104 0.77 10.23 -8.87
CA ALA A 104 0.20 10.59 -7.58
C ALA A 104 0.18 12.10 -7.32
N ALA A 105 1.14 12.85 -7.87
CA ALA A 105 1.20 14.31 -7.76
C ALA A 105 0.13 14.99 -8.62
N SER A 106 -0.14 14.49 -9.83
CA SER A 106 -1.20 15.02 -10.71
C SER A 106 -2.62 14.77 -10.21
N ILE A 107 -2.82 13.85 -9.26
CA ILE A 107 -4.11 13.63 -8.60
C ILE A 107 -4.28 14.56 -7.40
N ALA A 108 -3.18 15.06 -6.82
CA ALA A 108 -3.21 15.84 -5.61
C ALA A 108 -4.08 17.09 -5.80
N HIS A 109 -5.12 17.23 -4.98
CA HIS A 109 -5.92 18.43 -4.98
C HIS A 109 -5.04 19.62 -4.60
N ARG A 110 -4.77 20.52 -5.55
CA ARG A 110 -4.21 21.84 -5.27
C ARG A 110 -5.33 22.77 -4.77
N GLY A 111 -6.03 22.34 -3.73
CA GLY A 111 -6.89 23.23 -2.96
C GLY A 111 -6.04 24.11 -2.06
N PRO A 112 -6.55 25.27 -1.59
CA PRO A 112 -5.89 25.98 -0.52
C PRO A 112 -5.73 25.01 0.66
N ASP A 113 -4.49 24.84 1.12
CA ASP A 113 -4.20 24.18 2.39
C ASP A 113 -5.14 24.78 3.44
N PRO A 114 -5.88 23.98 4.24
CA PRO A 114 -6.60 24.54 5.36
C PRO A 114 -5.56 25.24 6.24
N PRO A 115 -5.66 26.55 6.51
CA PRO A 115 -4.73 27.22 7.41
C PRO A 115 -4.93 26.64 8.82
N GLY A 116 -4.17 25.60 9.15
CA GLY A 116 -4.52 24.79 10.31
C GLY A 116 -3.67 23.56 10.57
N SER A 117 -2.49 23.42 9.95
CA SER A 117 -1.45 22.59 10.56
C SER A 117 -0.66 23.46 11.53
N PRO A 118 -0.81 23.32 12.87
CA PRO A 118 0.05 24.01 13.81
C PRO A 118 1.45 23.40 13.75
N GLN A 119 2.26 23.85 12.80
CA GLN A 119 3.71 23.88 12.92
C GLN A 119 4.05 24.91 14.01
N GLY A 120 4.11 24.43 15.24
CA GLY A 120 4.38 25.25 16.41
C GLY A 120 4.37 24.42 17.67
N LEU A 121 5.23 23.40 17.75
CA LEU A 121 5.73 23.03 19.08
C LEU A 121 6.58 24.21 19.58
N PRO A 122 6.20 24.92 20.66
CA PRO A 122 7.16 25.75 21.35
C PRO A 122 8.24 24.82 21.92
N ALA A 123 9.49 25.16 21.62
CA ALA A 123 10.67 24.52 22.17
C ALA A 123 10.49 24.32 23.69
N SER A 124 10.72 23.09 24.14
CA SER A 124 10.79 22.77 25.56
C SER A 124 11.78 23.72 26.25
N PRO A 125 11.44 24.33 27.40
CA PRO A 125 12.36 25.20 28.11
C PRO A 125 13.57 24.38 28.58
N GLY A 126 14.75 24.94 28.35
CA GLY A 126 16.03 24.26 28.45
C GLY A 126 16.31 23.64 29.82
N CYS A 127 17.00 22.51 29.76
CA CYS A 127 17.78 22.00 30.87
C CYS A 127 18.92 23.01 31.18
N PRO A 128 19.07 23.48 32.43
CA PRO A 128 20.32 24.12 32.84
C PRO A 128 21.37 23.04 33.06
N GLN A 129 22.48 23.20 32.35
CA GLN A 129 23.73 22.48 32.53
C GLN A 129 24.43 23.11 33.75
N ASP A 130 24.73 22.32 34.78
CA ASP A 130 25.74 22.68 35.77
C ASP A 130 26.87 21.65 35.70
N VAL A 131 28.06 22.20 35.55
CA VAL A 131 29.34 21.56 35.38
C VAL A 131 30.07 21.73 36.72
N ASP A 132 30.54 20.63 37.30
CA ASP A 132 31.97 20.38 37.63
C ASP A 132 32.15 19.34 38.76
N ALA A 133 33.33 18.71 38.75
CA ALA A 133 33.98 17.94 39.82
C ALA A 133 33.78 16.41 39.87
N ALA A 134 34.71 15.71 39.19
CA ALA A 134 35.18 14.36 39.54
C ALA A 134 36.03 14.40 40.85
N PRO A 135 36.28 13.31 41.62
CA PRO A 135 36.90 12.04 41.16
C PRO A 135 36.36 10.72 41.79
N SER A 136 36.76 9.58 41.18
CA SER A 136 36.42 8.15 41.45
C SER A 136 37.20 7.52 42.65
N PRO A 137 37.26 6.16 42.89
CA PRO A 137 36.36 4.97 42.79
C PRO A 137 36.42 4.12 44.12
N PRO A 138 36.41 2.76 44.24
CA PRO A 138 35.85 1.60 43.47
C PRO A 138 35.06 0.56 44.33
N ALA A 139 34.26 -0.33 43.71
CA ALA A 139 33.96 -1.72 44.12
C ALA A 139 32.77 -2.23 43.29
N GLY A 140 32.71 -3.43 42.69
CA GLY A 140 33.60 -4.57 42.59
C GLY A 140 32.90 -5.61 41.69
N ALA A 141 33.69 -6.51 41.12
CA ALA A 141 33.33 -7.84 40.61
C ALA A 141 32.30 -7.97 39.45
N GLU A 142 32.82 -8.15 38.23
CA GLU A 142 32.41 -9.26 37.35
C GLU A 142 32.78 -10.62 38.00
N PRO A 143 32.28 -11.81 37.58
CA PRO A 143 31.76 -12.15 36.25
C PRO A 143 30.49 -13.04 36.20
N ALA A 144 29.98 -13.26 34.99
CA ALA A 144 29.13 -14.40 34.58
C ALA A 144 29.88 -15.76 34.81
N PRO A 145 29.29 -16.98 34.74
CA PRO A 145 28.35 -17.45 33.72
C PRO A 145 27.36 -18.59 34.14
N ALA A 146 26.71 -19.17 33.12
CA ALA A 146 26.24 -20.56 32.96
C ALA A 146 24.73 -20.81 32.94
N ALA A 147 24.29 -21.30 31.78
CA ALA A 147 23.03 -21.96 31.52
C ALA A 147 22.86 -23.25 32.33
N PRO A 148 21.62 -23.74 32.42
CA PRO A 148 21.39 -25.15 32.15
C PRO A 148 20.37 -25.32 31.02
N GLY A 149 20.67 -26.25 30.12
CA GLY A 149 19.73 -26.74 29.12
C GLY A 149 18.63 -27.57 29.77
N SER A 150 17.45 -27.54 29.16
CA SER A 150 16.43 -28.56 29.28
C SER A 150 16.10 -29.02 27.86
N GLU A 151 16.55 -30.23 27.57
CA GLU A 151 16.12 -31.05 26.44
C GLU A 151 14.65 -31.47 26.63
N GLU A 152 13.95 -31.48 25.49
CA GLU A 152 12.90 -32.44 25.07
C GLU A 152 11.62 -32.56 25.92
N ASP A 153 10.48 -32.13 25.35
CA ASP A 153 9.26 -32.94 25.38
C ASP A 153 8.36 -32.66 24.15
N GLU A 154 7.69 -33.73 23.74
CA GLU A 154 7.02 -33.98 22.47
C GLU A 154 5.76 -33.14 22.15
N ALA A 155 5.54 -33.01 20.84
CA ALA A 155 4.26 -33.08 20.12
C ALA A 155 2.97 -32.57 20.78
N GLU A 156 2.32 -31.57 20.15
CA GLU A 156 1.03 -31.79 19.46
C GLU A 156 0.68 -30.56 18.58
N GLU A 157 0.62 -30.77 17.27
CA GLU A 157 0.13 -29.79 16.28
C GLU A 157 -1.40 -29.87 16.22
N PRO A 158 -2.16 -28.79 16.54
CA PRO A 158 -3.59 -28.82 16.33
C PRO A 158 -3.93 -28.59 14.84
N GLN A 159 -4.27 -29.68 14.14
CA GLN A 159 -4.76 -29.61 12.76
C GLN A 159 -6.15 -28.94 12.68
N PRO A 160 -6.38 -28.01 11.73
CA PRO A 160 -7.72 -27.49 11.47
C PRO A 160 -8.56 -28.53 10.70
N PRO A 161 -9.86 -28.69 11.03
CA PRO A 161 -10.69 -29.70 10.40
C PRO A 161 -11.18 -29.25 9.02
N GLY A 162 -11.10 -30.16 8.05
CA GLY A 162 -12.15 -30.28 7.03
C GLY A 162 -11.69 -30.26 5.58
N ARG A 163 -11.87 -31.40 4.91
CA ARG A 163 -12.35 -31.48 3.52
C ARG A 163 -12.80 -32.92 3.23
N ARG A 164 -14.09 -33.18 3.49
CA ARG A 164 -14.78 -34.38 2.99
C ARG A 164 -14.88 -34.27 1.46
N LYS A 165 -14.10 -35.08 0.73
CA LYS A 165 -14.31 -35.35 -0.70
C LYS A 165 -15.63 -36.11 -0.85
N ARG A 166 -16.67 -35.42 -1.34
CA ARG A 166 -17.85 -36.09 -1.88
C ARG A 166 -17.63 -36.21 -3.39
N VAL A 167 -17.08 -37.35 -3.81
CA VAL A 167 -17.24 -37.83 -5.18
C VAL A 167 -18.73 -37.99 -5.42
N ARG A 168 -19.27 -37.26 -6.40
CA ARG A 168 -20.56 -37.57 -7.01
C ARG A 168 -20.30 -37.77 -8.50
N ARG A 169 -20.49 -39.01 -8.92
CA ARG A 169 -20.66 -39.43 -10.31
C ARG A 169 -21.74 -38.55 -10.96
N VAL A 170 -21.45 -38.01 -12.14
CA VAL A 170 -22.49 -37.66 -13.10
C VAL A 170 -22.64 -38.87 -14.00
N GLU A 171 -23.83 -39.46 -13.98
CA GLU A 171 -24.28 -40.46 -14.94
C GLU A 171 -24.39 -39.79 -16.31
N GLU A 172 -23.79 -40.40 -17.32
CA GLU A 172 -24.06 -40.13 -18.73
C GLU A 172 -25.27 -40.98 -19.12
N GLU A 173 -26.40 -40.34 -19.42
CA GLU A 173 -27.49 -40.94 -20.19
C GLU A 173 -27.92 -40.00 -21.32
N GLU A 174 -28.07 -40.63 -22.49
CA GLU A 174 -28.86 -40.30 -23.69
C GLU A 174 -28.52 -39.07 -24.54
N GLU A 175 -28.01 -39.33 -25.76
CA GLU A 175 -28.82 -39.21 -26.98
C GLU A 175 -28.12 -39.96 -28.15
N GLU A 176 -28.71 -41.08 -28.61
CA GLU A 176 -29.14 -41.35 -30.01
C GLU A 176 -29.54 -42.83 -30.22
#